data_AF-A0A920ACQ4-F1
#
_entry.id   AF-A0A920ACQ4-F1
#
_cell.length_a   1.000
_cell.length_b   1.000
_cell.length_c   1.000
_cell.angle_alpha   90.00
_cell.angle_beta   90.00
_cell.angle_gamma   90.00
#
_symmetry.space_group_name_H-M   'P 1'
#
loop_
_entity.id
_entity.type
_entity.pdbx_description
1 polymer ?
#
loop_
_entity_poly.entity_id
_entity_poly.type
_entity_poly.pdbx_seq_one_letter_code
_entity_poly.pdbx_strand_id
1 'polypeptide(L)'
;MKIYLKNISQSIYNCSITDFLSVLLALIYTGDKNLGYLSQSLTVIEYWEQGLWNAPLMVFAMQMMLMLVLGHVLALSQPINKGIQYMTAYCNNTASAAFWVCLLTLLVSLFNWGLGLIFGAIFARKVAENASQNKWPLHYPIIGACGYSGLMVWHGGISGSAPVKLLNLGIFNR
;
A
#
# COMPACT_ATOMS: atom_id res chain seq x y z
N MET A 1 -21.84 -6.94 -4.37
CA MET A 1 -21.21 -8.26 -4.68
C MET A 1 -20.85 -8.43 -6.16
N LYS A 2 -21.77 -8.24 -7.12
CA LYS A 2 -21.47 -8.38 -8.57
C LYS A 2 -20.34 -7.48 -9.11
N ILE A 3 -20.27 -6.22 -8.69
CA ILE A 3 -19.20 -5.28 -9.10
C ILE A 3 -17.84 -5.72 -8.53
N TYR A 4 -17.82 -6.24 -7.31
CA TYR A 4 -16.60 -6.68 -6.63
C TYR A 4 -15.99 -7.91 -7.31
N LEU A 5 -16.84 -8.88 -7.69
CA LEU A 5 -16.41 -10.08 -8.42
C LEU A 5 -15.87 -9.75 -9.83
N LYS A 6 -16.49 -8.78 -10.52
CA LYS A 6 -16.04 -8.31 -11.85
C LYS A 6 -14.66 -7.63 -11.80
N ASN A 7 -14.37 -6.89 -10.73
CA ASN A 7 -13.07 -6.24 -10.57
C ASN A 7 -11.97 -7.24 -10.21
N ILE A 8 -12.28 -8.28 -9.44
CA ILE A 8 -11.34 -9.36 -9.13
C ILE A 8 -10.97 -10.13 -10.41
N SER A 9 -11.95 -10.50 -11.24
CA SER A 9 -11.66 -11.18 -12.51
C SER A 9 -10.82 -10.33 -13.47
N GLN A 10 -11.07 -9.01 -13.52
CA GLN A 10 -10.30 -8.09 -14.34
C GLN A 10 -8.86 -7.95 -13.82
N SER A 11 -8.66 -7.91 -12.51
CA SER A 11 -7.32 -7.82 -11.90
C SER A 11 -6.49 -9.06 -12.18
N ILE A 12 -7.07 -10.25 -12.06
CA ILE A 12 -6.40 -11.52 -12.36
C ILE A 12 -6.02 -11.57 -13.84
N TYR A 13 -6.95 -11.18 -14.72
CA TYR A 13 -6.70 -11.14 -16.17
C TYR A 13 -5.53 -10.21 -16.53
N ASN A 14 -5.49 -9.01 -15.95
CA ASN A 14 -4.41 -8.06 -16.20
C ASN A 14 -3.05 -8.59 -15.70
N CYS A 15 -3.01 -9.24 -14.54
CA CYS A 15 -1.79 -9.86 -14.00
C CYS A 15 -1.27 -10.94 -14.95
N SER A 16 -2.14 -11.86 -15.39
CA SER A 16 -1.74 -12.93 -16.30
C SER A 16 -1.19 -12.42 -17.63
N ILE A 17 -1.75 -11.32 -18.16
CA ILE A 17 -1.22 -10.68 -19.37
C ILE A 17 0.18 -10.12 -19.11
N THR A 18 0.38 -9.39 -18.02
CA THR A 18 1.68 -8.79 -17.72
C THR A 18 2.74 -9.86 -17.45
N ASP A 19 2.37 -10.96 -16.80
CA ASP A 19 3.28 -12.08 -16.54
C ASP A 19 3.69 -12.76 -17.85
N PHE A 20 2.74 -13.05 -18.73
CA PHE A 20 3.02 -13.64 -20.04
C PHE A 20 3.90 -12.71 -20.90
N LEU A 21 3.59 -11.41 -20.91
CA LEU A 21 4.38 -10.42 -21.62
C LEU A 21 5.81 -10.33 -21.07
N SER A 22 5.98 -10.40 -19.74
CA SER A 22 7.31 -10.36 -19.12
C SER A 22 8.18 -11.56 -19.51
N VAL A 23 7.60 -12.77 -19.58
CA VAL A 23 8.30 -13.97 -20.03
C VAL A 23 8.65 -13.88 -21.51
N LEU A 24 7.73 -13.38 -22.35
CA LEU A 24 7.99 -13.18 -23.77
C LEU A 24 9.14 -12.19 -24.01
N LEU A 25 9.14 -11.07 -23.28
CA LEU A 25 10.22 -10.09 -23.34
C LEU A 25 11.56 -10.69 -22.85
N ALA A 26 11.55 -11.46 -21.76
CA ALA A 26 12.75 -12.12 -21.26
C ALA A 26 13.35 -13.11 -22.28
N LEU A 27 12.51 -13.86 -23.00
CA LEU A 27 12.97 -14.76 -24.06
C LEU A 27 13.58 -14.00 -25.25
N ILE A 28 13.02 -12.84 -25.62
CA ILE A 28 13.51 -12.02 -26.73
C ILE A 28 14.85 -11.34 -26.39
N TYR A 29 14.99 -10.82 -25.17
CA TYR A 29 16.11 -9.92 -24.80
C TYR A 29 17.22 -10.57 -23.98
N THR A 30 16.91 -11.58 -23.16
CA THR A 30 17.85 -12.17 -22.19
C THR A 30 18.37 -13.53 -22.63
N GLY A 31 17.61 -14.25 -23.45
CA GLY A 31 17.96 -15.61 -23.84
C GLY A 31 19.22 -15.65 -24.74
N ASP A 32 20.20 -16.48 -24.37
CA ASP A 32 21.38 -16.72 -25.19
C ASP A 32 20.95 -17.28 -26.56
N LYS A 33 21.21 -16.52 -27.63
CA LYS A 33 20.80 -16.85 -29.00
C LYS A 33 21.57 -18.04 -29.57
N ASN A 34 22.62 -18.48 -28.89
CA ASN A 34 23.39 -19.67 -29.26
C ASN A 34 22.78 -20.97 -28.72
N LEU A 35 21.81 -20.87 -27.81
CA LEU A 35 21.09 -22.01 -27.23
C LEU A 35 19.82 -22.32 -28.02
N GLY A 36 19.41 -23.59 -28.05
CA GLY A 36 18.10 -23.98 -28.58
C GLY A 36 16.95 -23.40 -27.75
N TYR A 37 15.77 -23.25 -28.34
CA TYR A 37 14.61 -22.65 -27.68
C TYR A 37 14.23 -23.31 -26.34
N LEU A 38 14.44 -24.62 -26.20
CA LEU A 38 14.19 -25.36 -24.96
C LEU A 38 15.19 -25.01 -23.85
N SER A 39 16.47 -24.89 -24.16
CA SER A 39 17.47 -24.51 -23.14
C SER A 39 17.33 -23.03 -22.78
N GLN A 40 17.01 -22.18 -23.76
CA GLN A 40 16.73 -20.76 -23.51
C GLN A 40 15.55 -20.56 -22.54
N SER A 41 14.46 -21.30 -22.70
CA SER A 41 13.30 -21.19 -21.80
C SER A 41 13.60 -21.71 -20.40
N LEU A 42 14.38 -22.79 -20.27
CA LEU A 42 14.85 -23.29 -18.97
C LEU A 42 15.74 -22.28 -18.26
N THR A 43 16.64 -21.59 -18.96
CA THR A 43 17.48 -20.53 -18.38
C THR A 43 16.66 -19.35 -17.87
N VAL A 44 15.62 -18.93 -18.60
CA VAL A 44 14.71 -17.87 -18.12
C VAL A 44 14.00 -18.31 -16.85
N ILE A 45 13.50 -19.55 -16.78
CA ILE A 45 12.86 -20.10 -15.56
C ILE A 45 13.86 -20.14 -14.40
N GLU A 46 15.10 -20.52 -14.64
CA GLU A 46 16.17 -20.54 -13.63
C GLU A 46 16.46 -19.14 -13.07
N TYR A 47 16.51 -18.11 -13.92
CA TYR A 47 16.66 -16.72 -13.45
C TYR A 47 15.48 -16.25 -12.59
N TRP A 48 14.26 -16.65 -12.94
CA TRP A 48 13.08 -16.37 -12.12
C TRP A 48 13.17 -17.07 -10.76
N GLU A 49 13.56 -18.35 -10.74
CA GLU A 49 13.75 -19.14 -9.52
C GLU A 49 14.81 -18.49 -8.61
N GLN A 50 15.99 -18.19 -9.14
CA GLN A 50 17.07 -17.54 -8.41
C GLN A 50 16.68 -16.15 -7.90
N GLY A 51 15.89 -15.39 -8.66
CA GLY A 51 15.37 -14.09 -8.26
C GLY A 51 14.36 -14.18 -7.11
N LEU A 52 13.41 -15.13 -7.20
CA LEU A 52 12.38 -15.35 -6.19
C LEU A 52 12.98 -15.85 -4.86
N TRP A 53 13.95 -16.76 -4.93
CA TRP A 53 14.61 -17.34 -3.75
C TRP A 53 15.84 -16.57 -3.30
N ASN A 54 16.07 -15.37 -3.85
CA ASN A 54 17.12 -14.49 -3.38
C ASN A 54 16.90 -14.13 -1.90
N ALA A 55 17.73 -14.67 -1.01
CA ALA A 55 17.55 -14.54 0.43
C ALA A 55 17.43 -13.08 0.92
N PRO A 56 18.26 -12.11 0.47
CA PRO A 56 18.07 -10.70 0.79
C PRO A 56 16.70 -10.15 0.39
N LEU A 57 16.23 -10.49 -0.81
CA LEU A 57 14.94 -10.02 -1.33
C LEU A 57 13.76 -10.64 -0.57
N MET A 58 13.89 -11.91 -0.18
CA MET A 58 12.89 -12.60 0.64
C MET A 58 12.80 -12.01 2.05
N VAL A 59 13.93 -11.68 2.69
CA VAL A 59 13.94 -10.98 3.99
C VAL A 59 13.28 -9.61 3.86
N PHE A 60 13.61 -8.84 2.82
CA PHE A 60 12.96 -7.56 2.54
C PHE A 60 11.44 -7.72 2.33
N ALA A 61 11.01 -8.71 1.54
CA ALA A 61 9.60 -8.99 1.30
C ALA A 61 8.86 -9.36 2.60
N MET A 62 9.46 -10.21 3.45
CA MET A 62 8.91 -10.57 4.75
C MET A 62 8.80 -9.36 5.68
N GLN A 63 9.82 -8.49 5.71
CA GLN A 63 9.78 -7.24 6.49
C GLN A 63 8.61 -6.35 6.05
N MET A 64 8.41 -6.18 4.75
CA MET A 64 7.31 -5.38 4.20
C MET A 64 5.95 -6.03 4.45
N MET A 65 5.84 -7.35 4.34
CA MET A 65 4.63 -8.10 4.67
C MET A 65 4.26 -7.95 6.15
N LEU A 66 5.20 -8.17 7.07
CA LEU A 66 4.97 -8.00 8.50
C LEU A 66 4.58 -6.57 8.84
N MET A 67 5.22 -5.57 8.21
CA MET A 67 4.85 -4.17 8.40
C MET A 67 3.38 -3.92 8.05
N LEU A 68 2.89 -4.45 6.92
CA LEU A 68 1.49 -4.34 6.51
C LEU A 68 0.54 -5.07 7.47
N VAL A 69 0.87 -6.30 7.84
CA VAL A 69 0.04 -7.13 8.74
C VAL A 69 -0.06 -6.48 10.12
N LEU A 70 1.06 -6.04 10.69
CA LEU A 70 1.08 -5.36 11.99
C LEU A 70 0.36 -4.02 11.94
N GLY A 71 0.54 -3.25 10.86
CA GLY A 71 -0.22 -2.02 10.64
C GLY A 71 -1.72 -2.28 10.60
N HIS A 72 -2.15 -3.35 9.94
CA HIS A 72 -3.55 -3.76 9.89
C HIS A 72 -4.10 -4.12 11.27
N VAL A 73 -3.40 -4.99 12.00
CA VAL A 73 -3.80 -5.44 13.35
C VAL A 73 -3.88 -4.24 14.31
N LEU A 74 -2.91 -3.33 14.25
CA LEU A 74 -2.90 -2.13 15.08
C LEU A 74 -4.06 -1.19 14.75
N ALA A 75 -4.34 -0.95 13.47
CA ALA A 75 -5.45 -0.09 13.03
C ALA A 75 -6.83 -0.61 13.49
N LEU A 76 -6.97 -1.94 13.62
CA LEU A 76 -8.20 -2.58 14.10
C LEU A 76 -8.29 -2.69 15.62
N SER A 77 -7.24 -2.32 16.35
CA SER A 77 -7.22 -2.44 17.81
C SER A 77 -8.26 -1.52 18.48
N GLN A 78 -8.79 -1.96 19.63
CA GLN A 78 -9.77 -1.19 20.39
C GLN A 78 -9.30 0.23 20.76
N PRO A 79 -8.03 0.46 21.16
CA PRO A 79 -7.53 1.81 21.45
C PRO A 79 -7.63 2.75 20.25
N ILE A 80 -7.23 2.28 19.06
CA ILE A 80 -7.30 3.09 17.83
C ILE A 80 -8.76 3.38 17.48
N ASN A 81 -9.65 2.39 17.57
CA ASN A 81 -11.07 2.62 17.29
C ASN A 81 -11.70 3.63 18.28
N LYS A 82 -11.34 3.60 19.57
CA LYS A 82 -11.77 4.61 20.55
C LYS A 82 -11.23 6.00 20.21
N GLY A 83 -9.97 6.11 19.82
CA GLY A 83 -9.37 7.36 19.36
C GLY A 83 -10.05 7.92 18.12
N ILE A 84 -10.34 7.06 17.14
CA ILE A 84 -11.09 7.44 15.93
C ILE A 84 -12.48 7.96 16.29
N GLN A 85 -13.22 7.26 17.15
CA GLN A 85 -14.54 7.71 17.62
C GLN A 85 -14.46 9.07 18.31
N TYR A 86 -13.49 9.26 19.20
CA TYR A 86 -13.26 10.55 19.84
C TYR A 86 -13.01 11.66 18.80
N MET A 87 -12.18 11.39 17.79
CA MET A 87 -11.89 12.38 16.74
C MET A 87 -13.09 12.70 15.84
N THR A 88 -14.03 11.76 15.66
CA THR A 88 -15.25 12.05 14.87
C THR A 88 -16.13 13.14 15.46
N ALA A 89 -16.03 13.42 16.77
CA ALA A 89 -16.76 14.52 17.41
C ALA A 89 -16.35 15.92 16.90
N TYR A 90 -15.18 16.05 16.29
CA TYR A 90 -14.72 17.31 15.66
C TYR A 90 -15.15 17.42 14.19
N CYS A 91 -15.69 16.35 13.61
CA CYS A 91 -16.11 16.26 12.21
C CYS A 91 -17.60 16.64 12.07
N ASN A 92 -17.89 17.95 12.08
CA ASN A 92 -19.26 18.48 12.11
C ASN A 92 -19.79 18.98 10.76
N ASN A 93 -18.91 19.10 9.76
CA ASN A 93 -19.26 19.47 8.40
C ASN A 93 -18.22 18.89 7.43
N THR A 94 -18.51 18.93 6.13
CA THR A 94 -17.65 18.30 5.10
C THR A 94 -16.22 18.87 5.12
N ALA A 95 -16.04 20.17 5.33
CA ALA A 95 -14.71 20.80 5.34
C ALA A 95 -13.88 20.38 6.57
N SER A 96 -14.46 20.42 7.77
CA SER A 96 -13.81 19.97 9.00
C SER A 96 -13.47 18.47 8.92
N ALA A 97 -14.41 17.66 8.43
CA ALA A 97 -14.22 16.24 8.21
C ALA A 97 -13.05 15.96 7.24
N ALA A 98 -13.01 16.65 6.10
CA ALA A 98 -11.94 16.51 5.12
C ALA A 98 -10.58 16.89 5.72
N PHE A 99 -10.52 18.00 6.46
CA PHE A 99 -9.30 18.45 7.14
C PHE A 99 -8.77 17.40 8.12
N TRP A 100 -9.60 16.93 9.05
CA TRP A 100 -9.17 15.97 10.07
C TRP A 100 -8.80 14.62 9.48
N VAL A 101 -9.58 14.11 8.53
CA VAL A 101 -9.27 12.85 7.85
C VAL A 101 -7.93 12.97 7.11
N CYS A 102 -7.72 14.05 6.36
CA CYS A 102 -6.47 14.30 5.65
C CYS A 102 -5.29 14.40 6.62
N LEU A 103 -5.36 15.29 7.61
CA LEU A 103 -4.27 15.56 8.55
C LEU A 103 -3.86 14.30 9.32
N LEU A 104 -4.82 13.59 9.92
CA LEU A 104 -4.50 12.40 10.71
C LEU A 104 -3.98 11.26 9.83
N THR A 105 -4.53 11.08 8.63
CA THR A 105 -4.01 10.08 7.68
C THR A 105 -2.57 10.40 7.31
N LEU A 106 -2.24 11.66 7.00
CA LEU A 106 -0.87 12.10 6.71
C LEU A 106 0.08 11.82 7.88
N LEU A 107 -0.31 12.18 9.11
CA LEU A 107 0.51 11.95 10.30
C LEU A 107 0.79 10.46 10.55
N VAL A 108 -0.25 9.63 10.43
CA VAL A 108 -0.11 8.17 10.59
C VAL A 108 0.75 7.58 9.46
N SER A 109 0.56 8.04 8.22
CA SER A 109 1.36 7.61 7.06
C SER A 109 2.84 8.00 7.15
N LEU A 110 3.17 9.17 7.73
CA LEU A 110 4.55 9.56 7.98
C LEU A 110 5.26 8.61 8.95
N PHE A 111 4.53 8.07 9.92
CA PHE A 111 5.05 7.06 10.83
C PHE A 111 5.17 5.71 10.14
N ASN A 112 4.09 5.26 9.50
CA ASN A 112 4.05 3.99 8.79
C ASN A 112 3.05 4.07 7.63
N TRP A 113 3.55 3.94 6.40
CA TRP A 113 2.73 4.06 5.20
C TRP A 113 1.60 3.03 5.13
N GLY A 114 1.86 1.78 5.54
CA GLY A 114 0.88 0.69 5.54
C GLY A 114 -0.25 0.90 6.54
N LEU A 115 0.09 1.33 7.75
CA LEU A 115 -0.86 1.71 8.80
C LEU A 115 -1.73 2.89 8.34
N GLY A 116 -1.13 3.91 7.73
CA GLY A 116 -1.85 5.11 7.30
C GLY A 116 -2.91 4.82 6.23
N LEU A 117 -2.64 3.90 5.29
CA LEU A 117 -3.63 3.43 4.31
C LEU A 117 -4.87 2.82 4.97
N ILE A 118 -4.66 1.94 5.95
CA ILE A 118 -5.73 1.22 6.63
C ILE A 118 -6.49 2.17 7.55
N PHE A 119 -5.76 2.98 8.30
CA PHE A 119 -6.31 4.02 9.18
C PHE A 119 -7.18 5.00 8.40
N GLY A 120 -6.69 5.55 7.28
CA GLY A 120 -7.42 6.52 6.46
C GLY A 120 -8.75 5.98 5.94
N ALA A 121 -8.76 4.73 5.47
CA ALA A 121 -9.99 4.06 5.04
C ALA A 121 -11.00 3.85 6.18
N ILE A 122 -10.53 3.39 7.35
CA ILE A 122 -11.37 3.19 8.54
C ILE A 122 -11.94 4.53 9.03
N PHE A 123 -11.10 5.56 9.12
CA PHE A 123 -11.49 6.85 9.64
C PHE A 123 -12.48 7.55 8.71
N ALA A 124 -12.25 7.52 7.39
CA ALA A 124 -13.21 8.03 6.39
C ALA A 124 -14.58 7.36 6.52
N ARG A 125 -14.61 6.02 6.70
CA ARG A 125 -15.86 5.29 6.94
C ARG A 125 -16.55 5.74 8.24
N LYS A 126 -15.79 5.87 9.33
CA LYS A 126 -16.33 6.30 10.63
C LYS A 126 -16.88 7.71 10.62
N VAL A 127 -16.25 8.62 9.89
CA VAL A 127 -16.76 9.98 9.67
C VAL A 127 -18.08 9.96 8.90
N ALA A 128 -18.22 9.08 7.90
CA ALA A 128 -19.48 8.94 7.17
C ALA A 128 -20.60 8.33 8.00
N GLU A 129 -20.30 7.33 8.84
CA GLU A 129 -21.23 6.79 9.83
C GLU A 129 -21.69 7.90 10.79
N ASN A 130 -20.76 8.71 11.31
CA ASN A 130 -21.06 9.84 12.19
C ASN A 130 -21.94 10.90 11.51
N ALA A 131 -21.68 11.22 10.24
CA ALA A 131 -22.50 12.15 9.46
C ALA A 131 -23.93 11.65 9.27
N SER A 132 -24.08 10.36 8.95
CA SER A 132 -25.39 9.73 8.81
C SER A 132 -26.18 9.70 10.12
N GLN A 133 -25.51 9.43 11.25
CA GLN A 133 -26.14 9.39 12.57
C GLN A 133 -26.60 10.78 13.03
N ASN A 134 -25.76 11.80 12.83
CA ASN A 134 -26.02 13.18 13.25
C ASN A 134 -26.76 14.03 12.21
N LYS A 135 -27.13 13.43 11.05
CA LYS A 135 -27.94 14.05 9.98
C LYS A 135 -27.36 15.35 9.41
N TRP A 136 -26.04 15.45 9.27
CA TRP A 136 -25.39 16.58 8.60
C TRP A 136 -24.86 16.18 7.21
N PRO A 137 -24.83 17.09 6.22
CA PRO A 137 -24.49 16.74 4.83
C PRO A 137 -22.99 16.46 4.64
N LEU A 138 -22.68 15.29 4.07
CA LEU A 138 -21.31 14.85 3.81
C LEU A 138 -21.08 14.48 2.34
N HIS A 139 -20.06 15.06 1.71
CA HIS A 139 -19.59 14.64 0.39
C HIS A 139 -18.63 13.44 0.49
N TYR A 140 -19.17 12.22 0.60
CA TYR A 140 -18.36 11.03 0.89
C TYR A 140 -17.14 10.79 -0.03
N PRO A 141 -17.19 11.05 -1.36
CA PRO A 141 -16.01 10.89 -2.22
C PRO A 141 -14.82 11.76 -1.82
N ILE A 142 -15.05 12.97 -1.29
CA ILE A 142 -13.93 13.86 -0.89
C ILE A 142 -13.25 13.34 0.37
N ILE A 143 -14.04 12.79 1.30
CA ILE A 143 -13.53 12.16 2.52
C ILE A 143 -12.73 10.90 2.18
N GLY A 144 -13.22 10.10 1.22
CA GLY A 144 -12.46 8.99 0.66
C GLY A 144 -11.12 9.43 0.10
N ALA A 145 -11.10 10.48 -0.74
CA ALA A 145 -9.86 11.04 -1.27
C ALA A 145 -8.91 11.55 -0.17
N CYS A 146 -9.44 12.22 0.87
CA CYS A 146 -8.67 12.61 2.04
C CYS A 146 -8.08 11.40 2.79
N GLY A 147 -8.80 10.29 2.87
CA GLY A 147 -8.29 9.03 3.45
C GLY A 147 -7.15 8.41 2.64
N TYR A 148 -7.03 8.74 1.35
CA TYR A 148 -5.89 8.35 0.50
C TYR A 148 -4.74 9.35 0.50
N SER A 149 -4.91 10.53 1.13
CA SER A 149 -3.88 11.58 1.16
C SER A 149 -2.54 11.13 1.75
N GLY A 150 -2.57 10.14 2.65
CA GLY A 150 -1.38 9.49 3.22
C GLY A 150 -0.41 8.95 2.16
N LEU A 151 -0.92 8.63 0.96
CA LEU A 151 -0.07 8.18 -0.13
C LEU A 151 0.85 9.29 -0.67
N MET A 152 0.51 10.56 -0.50
CA MET A 152 1.35 11.67 -0.99
C MET A 152 2.66 11.81 -0.20
N VAL A 153 2.71 11.32 1.05
CA VAL A 153 3.85 11.50 1.95
C VAL A 153 4.56 10.19 2.30
N TRP A 154 4.11 9.06 1.73
CA TRP A 154 4.51 7.73 2.18
C TRP A 154 6.03 7.49 2.06
N HIS A 155 6.70 8.12 1.09
CA HIS A 155 8.14 7.99 0.89
C HIS A 155 8.98 8.94 1.75
N GLY A 156 8.38 10.00 2.29
CA GLY A 156 9.07 11.04 3.08
C GLY A 156 9.03 10.80 4.59
N GLY A 157 8.37 9.73 5.04
CA GLY A 157 8.23 9.39 6.46
C GLY A 157 9.42 8.63 7.04
N ILE A 158 9.33 8.33 8.35
CA ILE A 158 10.30 7.50 9.08
C ILE A 158 10.42 6.09 8.47
N SER A 159 9.34 5.62 7.83
CA SER A 159 9.27 4.33 7.13
C SER A 159 9.78 4.36 5.68
N GLY A 160 10.34 5.48 5.21
CA GLY A 160 10.93 5.61 3.88
C GLY A 160 12.22 4.79 3.74
N SER A 161 12.25 3.85 2.80
CA SER A 161 13.43 2.99 2.55
C SER A 161 14.65 3.76 2.04
N ALA A 162 14.47 4.86 1.30
CA ALA A 162 15.56 5.71 0.82
C ALA A 162 16.28 6.47 1.97
N PRO A 163 15.58 7.18 2.88
CA PRO A 163 16.18 7.75 4.09
C PRO A 163 16.94 6.74 4.95
N VAL A 164 16.34 5.56 5.21
CA VAL A 164 16.96 4.52 6.04
C VAL A 164 18.23 3.97 5.41
N LYS A 165 18.27 3.83 4.07
CA LYS A 165 19.46 3.33 3.37
C LYS A 165 20.60 4.36 3.32
N LEU A 166 20.28 5.65 3.28
CA LEU A 166 21.27 6.74 3.39
C LEU A 166 21.91 6.81 4.78
N LEU A 167 21.14 6.58 5.85
CA LEU A 167 21.67 6.47 7.22
C LEU A 167 22.66 5.30 7.36
N ASN A 168 22.39 4.17 6.71
CA ASN A 168 23.28 3.00 6.71
C ASN A 168 24.57 3.18 5.88
N LEU A 169 24.62 4.17 4.98
CA LEU A 169 25.79 4.46 4.14
C LEU A 169 26.85 5.34 4.84
N GLY A 170 26.63 5.76 6.10
CA GLY A 170 27.65 6.45 6.91
C GLY A 170 28.07 7.84 6.39
N ILE A 171 27.32 8.43 5.46
CA ILE A 171 27.67 9.69 4.77
C ILE A 171 27.66 10.90 5.73
N PHE A 172 27.07 10.76 6.93
CA PHE A 172 27.04 11.79 7.98
C PHE A 172 28.15 11.68 9.04
N ASN A 173 29.10 10.75 8.91
CA ASN A 173 30.28 10.64 9.80
C ASN A 173 31.57 11.19 9.16
N ARG A 174 31.46 12.26 8.36
CA ARG A 174 32.61 13.06 7.88
C ARG A 174 32.37 14.54 8.08
#